data_AF-A0A952TGP6-F1
#
_entry.id   AF-A0A952TGP6-F1
#
_cell.length_a   1.000
_cell.length_b   1.000
_cell.length_c   1.000
_cell.angle_alpha   90.00
_cell.angle_beta   90.00
_cell.angle_gamma   90.00
#
_symmetry.space_group_name_H-M   'P 1'
#
loop_
_entity.id
_entity.type
_entity.pdbx_description
1 polymer ?
#
loop_
_entity_poly.entity_id
_entity_poly.type
_entity_poly.pdbx_seq_one_letter_code
_entity_poly.pdbx_strand_id
1 'polypeptide(L)'
;MPPPSNPSTLAQVERPVTLAQAYCRLQRSNTGLNLSGGIKMLTLNYELDENGDSGFTAFIQSKDCPEGLFSVVSLDSQGRTRRLLNCQTAAPQEILLQAGIQGNIEYTATPPGRMPLAISGAGYFLVQCPTGIFLQRSGDFQLRGEEVWLGACSVLNRDGQTLTWNQEDLDEFGCTTKGECPLVVEADPATSVAVNRTTLRYEGSQLPPPLRESRIFSGSLERLDEPDSGPMGPDWERLPVFTPPRDCDSI
;
A
#
# COMPACT_ATOMS: atom_id res chain seq x y z
N MET A 1 -18.88 5.06 48.97
CA MET A 1 -19.32 5.96 47.88
C MET A 1 -18.34 5.80 46.74
N PRO A 2 -18.75 5.23 45.60
CA PRO A 2 -17.90 5.24 44.41
C PRO A 2 -17.80 6.68 43.86
N PRO A 3 -16.65 7.08 43.29
CA PRO A 3 -16.51 8.40 42.68
C PRO A 3 -17.40 8.53 41.44
N PRO A 4 -17.86 9.74 41.09
CA PRO A 4 -18.65 9.97 39.90
C PRO A 4 -17.81 9.64 38.65
N SER A 5 -18.36 8.78 37.80
CA SER A 5 -17.84 8.52 36.46
C SER A 5 -17.91 9.80 35.63
N ASN A 6 -16.75 10.32 35.22
CA ASN A 6 -16.67 11.37 34.22
C ASN A 6 -17.35 10.88 32.93
N PRO A 7 -18.21 11.69 32.29
CA PRO A 7 -18.75 11.35 30.99
C PRO A 7 -17.59 11.34 29.99
N SER A 8 -17.29 10.14 29.47
CA SER A 8 -16.39 9.94 28.34
C SER A 8 -16.78 10.92 27.25
N THR A 9 -15.87 11.83 26.92
CA THR A 9 -15.95 12.67 25.74
C THR A 9 -15.97 11.71 24.55
N LEU A 10 -17.15 11.46 23.99
CA LEU A 10 -17.29 10.78 22.71
C LEU A 10 -16.45 11.57 21.73
N ALA A 11 -15.32 10.98 21.31
CA ALA A 11 -14.52 11.51 20.22
C ALA A 11 -15.49 11.77 19.06
N GLN A 12 -15.64 13.04 18.69
CA GLN A 12 -16.42 13.39 17.52
C GLN A 12 -15.68 12.77 16.33
N VAL A 13 -16.25 11.71 15.77
CA VAL A 13 -15.76 11.11 14.53
C VAL A 13 -15.82 12.22 13.48
N GLU A 14 -14.67 12.79 13.12
CA GLU A 14 -14.59 13.80 12.08
C GLU A 14 -15.16 13.22 10.79
N ARG A 15 -16.04 13.98 10.15
CA ARG A 15 -16.64 13.53 8.89
C ARG A 15 -15.55 13.37 7.84
N PRO A 16 -15.62 12.32 6.99
CA PRO A 16 -14.68 12.15 5.88
C PRO A 16 -14.62 13.42 5.02
N VAL A 17 -13.41 13.89 4.73
CA VAL A 17 -13.18 15.02 3.83
C VAL A 17 -13.62 14.61 2.42
N THR A 18 -14.52 15.38 1.83
CA THR A 18 -14.95 15.18 0.43
C THR A 18 -13.84 15.60 -0.54
N LEU A 19 -13.85 15.09 -1.77
CA LEU A 19 -12.88 15.51 -2.81
C LEU A 19 -12.87 17.04 -3.02
N ALA A 20 -14.03 17.69 -2.98
CA ALA A 20 -14.11 19.15 -3.13
C ALA A 20 -13.45 19.90 -1.96
N GLN A 21 -13.67 19.44 -0.72
CA GLN A 21 -13.01 19.99 0.47
C GLN A 21 -11.50 19.75 0.42
N ALA A 22 -11.06 18.56 0.03
CA ALA A 22 -9.65 18.23 -0.11
C ALA A 22 -8.96 19.15 -1.14
N TYR A 23 -9.56 19.30 -2.32
CA TYR A 23 -9.07 20.21 -3.36
C TYR A 23 -8.89 21.64 -2.84
N CYS A 24 -9.91 22.18 -2.17
CA CYS A 24 -9.87 23.55 -1.66
C CYS A 24 -8.83 23.74 -0.55
N ARG A 25 -8.66 22.74 0.32
CA ARG A 25 -7.59 22.74 1.32
C ARG A 25 -6.20 22.72 0.68
N LEU A 26 -5.99 21.88 -0.34
CA LEU A 26 -4.73 21.81 -1.10
C LEU A 26 -4.40 23.12 -1.82
N GLN A 27 -5.41 23.80 -2.37
CA GLN A 27 -5.24 25.10 -3.00
C GLN A 27 -4.81 26.18 -1.99
N ARG A 28 -5.35 26.15 -0.78
CA ARG A 28 -5.01 27.09 0.30
C ARG A 28 -3.66 26.80 0.95
N SER A 29 -3.25 25.53 1.03
CA SER A 29 -2.00 25.13 1.71
C SER A 29 -0.74 25.40 0.89
N ASN A 30 -0.86 25.95 -0.32
CA ASN A 30 0.25 26.35 -1.19
C ASN A 30 1.33 25.25 -1.33
N THR A 31 0.89 24.03 -1.64
CA THR A 31 1.75 22.85 -1.80
C THR A 31 2.75 22.94 -2.96
N GLY A 32 2.62 23.96 -3.82
CA GLY A 32 3.39 24.08 -5.06
C GLY A 32 2.91 23.13 -6.16
N LEU A 33 1.90 22.30 -5.92
CA LEU A 33 1.31 21.44 -6.94
C LEU A 33 0.44 22.24 -7.91
N ASN A 34 0.56 21.94 -9.19
CA ASN A 34 -0.38 22.48 -10.17
C ASN A 34 -1.69 21.68 -10.12
N LEU A 35 -2.71 22.29 -9.53
CA LEU A 35 -4.07 21.74 -9.44
C LEU A 35 -4.99 22.21 -10.58
N SER A 36 -4.46 22.90 -11.59
CA SER A 36 -5.23 23.39 -12.72
C SER A 36 -5.41 22.34 -13.84
N GLY A 37 -6.50 22.48 -14.59
CA GLY A 37 -6.82 21.59 -15.71
C GLY A 37 -7.53 20.30 -15.28
N GLY A 38 -7.56 19.31 -16.17
CA GLY A 38 -8.10 17.99 -15.86
C GLY A 38 -7.14 17.24 -14.93
N ILE A 39 -7.53 17.07 -13.67
CA ILE A 39 -6.80 16.27 -12.69
C ILE A 39 -7.64 15.03 -12.34
N LYS A 40 -6.98 13.92 -12.02
CA LYS A 40 -7.60 12.78 -11.32
C LYS A 40 -7.15 12.83 -9.88
N MET A 41 -8.09 12.59 -8.96
CA MET A 41 -7.79 12.72 -7.53
C MET A 41 -8.47 11.60 -6.73
N LEU A 42 -7.72 11.02 -5.81
CA LEU A 42 -8.20 10.10 -4.79
C LEU A 42 -7.80 10.66 -3.42
N THR A 43 -8.68 10.53 -2.44
CA THR A 43 -8.42 10.99 -1.07
C THR A 43 -8.71 9.89 -0.06
N LEU A 44 -7.77 9.69 0.86
CA LEU A 44 -7.93 8.78 2.00
C LEU A 44 -7.85 9.59 3.28
N ASN A 45 -8.84 9.44 4.17
CA ASN A 45 -8.82 10.09 5.48
C ASN A 45 -8.03 9.22 6.46
N TYR A 46 -7.30 9.85 7.37
CA TYR A 46 -6.66 9.16 8.49
C TYR A 46 -7.10 9.78 9.82
N GLU A 47 -7.38 8.93 10.80
CA GLU A 47 -7.89 9.37 12.10
C GLU A 47 -6.81 10.05 12.95
N LEU A 48 -5.62 9.45 13.01
CA LEU A 48 -4.47 9.98 13.75
C LEU A 48 -3.18 9.64 13.00
N ASP A 49 -2.31 10.61 12.82
CA ASP A 49 -0.93 10.41 12.39
C ASP A 49 -0.02 10.08 13.59
N GLU A 50 1.29 10.00 13.34
CA GLU A 50 2.31 9.77 14.37
C GLU A 50 2.34 10.85 15.47
N ASN A 51 1.78 12.03 15.21
CA ASN A 51 1.70 13.15 16.14
C ASN A 51 0.34 13.21 16.86
N GLY A 52 -0.59 12.29 16.55
CA GLY A 52 -1.95 12.32 17.07
C GLY A 52 -2.85 13.37 16.39
N ASP A 53 -2.50 13.84 15.20
CA ASP A 53 -3.32 14.75 14.41
C ASP A 53 -4.13 13.97 13.35
N SER A 54 -5.42 14.29 13.19
CA SER A 54 -6.24 13.76 12.09
C SER A 54 -5.97 14.49 10.77
N GLY A 55 -6.37 13.91 9.65
CA GLY A 55 -6.19 14.56 8.34
C GLY A 55 -6.60 13.71 7.15
N PHE A 56 -6.03 14.05 5.99
CA PHE A 56 -6.22 13.27 4.77
C PHE A 56 -4.96 13.24 3.91
N THR A 57 -4.84 12.18 3.12
CA THR A 57 -3.86 12.04 2.04
C THR A 57 -4.59 12.14 0.71
N ALA A 58 -4.13 13.04 -0.16
CA ALA A 58 -4.57 13.17 -1.53
C ALA A 58 -3.51 12.64 -2.50
N PHE A 59 -3.97 11.81 -3.43
CA PHE A 59 -3.21 11.32 -4.58
C PHE A 59 -3.70 12.10 -5.79
N ILE A 60 -2.80 12.74 -6.52
CA ILE A 60 -3.14 13.68 -7.60
C ILE A 60 -2.36 13.35 -8.85
N GLN A 61 -3.05 12.90 -9.89
CA GLN A 61 -2.49 12.82 -11.24
C GLN A 61 -2.92 14.05 -12.03
N SER A 62 -1.96 14.83 -12.49
CA SER A 62 -2.19 16.00 -13.35
C SER A 62 -1.42 15.84 -14.66
N LYS A 63 -1.75 16.67 -15.64
CA LYS A 63 -1.06 16.73 -16.94
C LYS A 63 0.43 17.07 -16.85
N ASP A 64 0.87 17.63 -15.72
CA ASP A 64 2.27 18.02 -15.53
C ASP A 64 3.11 16.91 -14.88
N CYS A 65 2.47 15.81 -14.45
CA CYS A 65 3.18 14.62 -14.03
C CYS A 65 3.61 13.82 -15.28
N PRO A 66 4.82 13.23 -15.27
CA PRO A 66 5.18 12.22 -16.27
C PRO A 66 4.16 11.08 -16.29
N GLU A 67 4.04 10.41 -17.44
CA GLU A 67 3.12 9.29 -17.61
C GLU A 67 3.35 8.22 -16.54
N GLY A 68 2.25 7.74 -15.93
CA GLY A 68 2.28 6.75 -14.85
C GLY A 68 2.65 7.31 -13.46
N LEU A 69 3.05 8.58 -13.35
CA LEU A 69 3.36 9.23 -12.07
C LEU A 69 2.23 10.13 -11.58
N PHE A 70 2.31 10.47 -10.30
CA PHE A 70 1.32 11.27 -9.58
C PHE A 70 1.97 11.87 -8.33
N SER A 71 1.35 12.89 -7.76
CA SER A 71 1.80 13.50 -6.51
C SER A 71 0.99 12.96 -5.33
N VAL A 72 1.62 12.91 -4.15
CA VAL A 72 0.98 12.55 -2.88
C VAL A 72 1.14 13.69 -1.90
N VAL A 73 0.04 14.14 -1.31
CA VAL A 73 0.06 15.17 -0.27
C VAL A 73 -0.75 14.71 0.93
N SER A 74 -0.15 14.73 2.11
CA SER A 74 -0.87 14.55 3.36
C SER A 74 -1.00 15.90 4.07
N LEU A 75 -2.24 16.31 4.37
CA LEU A 75 -2.54 17.49 5.15
C LEU A 75 -3.22 17.07 6.46
N ASP A 76 -2.83 17.70 7.57
CA ASP A 76 -3.56 17.54 8.83
C ASP A 76 -4.87 18.34 8.84
N SER A 77 -5.64 18.20 9.93
CA SER A 77 -6.91 18.90 10.16
C SER A 77 -6.77 20.43 10.17
N GLN A 78 -5.59 20.95 10.44
CA GLN A 78 -5.25 22.38 10.38
C GLN A 78 -4.81 22.83 8.98
N GLY A 79 -4.71 21.91 8.01
CA GLY A 79 -4.27 22.20 6.64
C GLY A 79 -2.75 22.31 6.49
N ARG A 80 -1.97 21.89 7.50
CA ARG A 80 -0.50 21.87 7.42
C ARG A 80 -0.06 20.66 6.63
N THR A 81 0.88 20.87 5.71
CA THR A 81 1.48 19.78 4.93
C THR A 81 2.38 18.93 5.81
N ARG A 82 2.00 17.66 5.97
CA ARG A 82 2.77 16.63 6.68
C ARG A 82 3.70 15.87 5.76
N ARG A 83 3.25 15.67 4.53
CA ARG A 83 3.98 14.93 3.51
C ARG A 83 3.69 15.50 2.13
N LEU A 84 4.73 15.57 1.31
CA LEU A 84 4.62 15.98 -0.09
C LEU A 84 5.61 15.15 -0.92
N LEU A 85 5.07 14.30 -1.79
CA LEU A 85 5.79 13.71 -2.91
C LEU A 85 5.29 14.37 -4.18
N ASN A 86 6.12 15.21 -4.79
CA ASN A 86 5.77 15.91 -6.03
C ASN A 86 6.30 15.12 -7.23
N CYS A 87 5.41 14.72 -8.14
CA CYS A 87 5.74 13.95 -9.34
C CYS A 87 6.77 14.60 -10.28
N GLN A 88 6.97 15.91 -10.15
CA GLN A 88 7.90 16.67 -10.98
C GLN A 88 9.32 16.67 -10.44
N THR A 89 9.50 16.43 -9.15
CA THR A 89 10.78 16.59 -8.45
C THR A 89 11.25 15.34 -7.73
N ALA A 90 10.32 14.48 -7.29
CA ALA A 90 10.65 13.23 -6.62
C ALA A 90 11.06 12.17 -7.64
N ALA A 91 11.91 11.22 -7.21
CA ALA A 91 12.29 10.10 -8.06
C ALA A 91 11.05 9.23 -8.34
N PRO A 92 10.86 8.72 -9.58
CA PRO A 92 9.72 7.86 -9.94
C PRO A 92 9.54 6.68 -8.97
N GLN A 93 10.64 6.03 -8.60
CA GLN A 93 10.64 4.89 -7.69
C GLN A 93 10.19 5.29 -6.28
N GLU A 94 10.61 6.46 -5.80
CA GLU A 94 10.21 6.95 -4.48
C GLU A 94 8.70 7.21 -4.41
N ILE A 95 8.15 7.82 -5.46
CA ILE A 95 6.71 8.07 -5.57
C ILE A 95 5.94 6.76 -5.52
N LEU A 96 6.31 5.81 -6.39
CA LEU A 96 5.59 4.55 -6.52
C LEU A 96 5.68 3.73 -5.22
N LEU A 97 6.85 3.64 -4.60
CA LEU A 97 7.04 2.78 -3.42
C LEU A 97 6.39 3.30 -2.15
N GLN A 98 6.36 4.63 -1.97
CA GLN A 98 5.81 5.20 -0.75
C GLN A 98 4.32 5.58 -0.89
N ALA A 99 3.74 5.44 -2.08
CA ALA A 99 2.33 5.75 -2.34
C ALA A 99 1.41 4.53 -2.26
N GLY A 100 1.92 3.37 -1.84
CA GLY A 100 1.13 2.16 -1.70
C GLY A 100 -0.10 2.35 -0.82
N ILE A 101 -1.24 1.87 -1.31
CA ILE A 101 -2.50 1.79 -0.58
C ILE A 101 -2.79 0.31 -0.40
N GLN A 102 -2.84 -0.14 0.84
CA GLN A 102 -3.20 -1.53 1.13
C GLN A 102 -4.64 -1.79 0.69
N GLY A 103 -4.84 -2.82 -0.12
CA GLY A 103 -6.15 -3.32 -0.49
C GLY A 103 -6.81 -4.08 0.66
N ASN A 104 -8.12 -4.31 0.53
CA ASN A 104 -8.85 -5.10 1.50
C ASN A 104 -8.28 -6.52 1.57
N ILE A 105 -8.14 -7.06 2.78
CA ILE A 105 -7.77 -8.47 2.99
C ILE A 105 -9.07 -9.26 3.16
N GLU A 106 -9.30 -10.19 2.25
CA GLU A 106 -10.51 -11.01 2.22
C GLU A 106 -10.16 -12.48 2.43
N TYR A 107 -10.93 -13.15 3.27
CA TYR A 107 -10.87 -14.61 3.40
C TYR A 107 -11.25 -15.25 2.07
N THR A 108 -10.47 -16.23 1.63
CA THR A 108 -10.73 -16.99 0.41
C THR A 108 -10.73 -18.48 0.72
N ALA A 109 -11.60 -19.22 0.05
CA ALA A 109 -11.57 -20.67 0.15
C ALA A 109 -10.21 -21.18 -0.35
N THR A 110 -9.57 -22.05 0.43
CA THR A 110 -8.28 -22.66 0.09
C THR A 110 -8.50 -24.04 -0.52
N PRO A 111 -8.66 -24.17 -1.86
CA PRO A 111 -8.77 -25.48 -2.47
C PRO A 111 -7.43 -26.24 -2.34
N PRO A 112 -7.45 -27.58 -2.47
CA PRO A 112 -6.23 -28.38 -2.45
C PRO A 112 -5.19 -27.86 -3.45
N GLY A 113 -3.95 -27.76 -2.99
CA GLY A 113 -2.83 -27.29 -3.82
C GLY A 113 -2.71 -25.76 -3.94
N ARG A 114 -3.49 -24.98 -3.18
CA ARG A 114 -3.29 -23.52 -3.04
C ARG A 114 -2.92 -23.13 -1.63
N MET A 115 -2.22 -22.01 -1.50
CA MET A 115 -1.78 -21.42 -0.24
C MET A 115 -1.97 -19.89 -0.32
N PRO A 116 -3.21 -19.41 -0.20
CA PRO A 116 -3.50 -17.98 -0.26
C PRO A 116 -3.00 -17.29 1.02
N LEU A 117 -2.08 -16.35 0.85
CA LEU A 117 -1.55 -15.49 1.91
C LEU A 117 -1.83 -14.02 1.59
N ALA A 118 -2.06 -13.22 2.62
CA ALA A 118 -2.09 -11.77 2.52
C ALA A 118 -1.18 -11.12 3.57
N ILE A 119 -0.56 -10.00 3.22
CA ILE A 119 0.28 -9.21 4.13
C ILE A 119 -0.56 -8.03 4.62
N SER A 120 -0.64 -7.87 5.94
CA SER A 120 -1.15 -6.63 6.53
C SER A 120 -0.01 -5.68 6.86
N GLY A 121 -0.17 -4.42 6.45
CA GLY A 121 0.85 -3.39 6.55
C GLY A 121 1.82 -3.41 5.37
N ALA A 122 3.01 -2.87 5.62
CA ALA A 122 4.10 -2.82 4.65
C ALA A 122 4.65 -4.23 4.36
N GLY A 123 5.29 -4.35 3.20
CA GLY A 123 6.05 -5.53 2.82
C GLY A 123 5.50 -6.26 1.61
N TYR A 124 6.39 -7.05 1.02
CA TYR A 124 6.20 -7.82 -0.19
C TYR A 124 6.79 -9.21 -0.01
N PHE A 125 6.13 -10.22 -0.57
CA PHE A 125 6.73 -11.53 -0.74
C PHE A 125 7.86 -11.46 -1.75
N LEU A 126 9.00 -12.06 -1.42
CA LEU A 126 10.12 -12.18 -2.34
C LEU A 126 9.99 -13.48 -3.15
N VAL A 127 10.01 -13.36 -4.47
CA VAL A 127 9.90 -14.51 -5.38
C VAL A 127 11.07 -14.54 -6.36
N GLN A 128 11.58 -15.74 -6.65
CA GLN A 128 12.62 -15.98 -7.65
C GLN A 128 11.96 -16.52 -8.93
N CYS A 129 12.03 -15.74 -9.99
CA CYS A 129 11.58 -16.12 -11.33
C CYS A 129 12.78 -16.45 -12.23
N PRO A 130 12.58 -17.09 -13.40
CA PRO A 130 13.66 -17.31 -14.37
C PRO A 130 14.35 -16.02 -14.85
N THR A 131 13.63 -14.90 -14.80
CA THR A 131 14.10 -13.58 -15.27
C THR A 131 14.70 -12.69 -14.18
N GLY A 132 14.72 -13.15 -12.92
CA GLY A 132 15.22 -12.36 -11.79
C GLY A 132 14.38 -12.51 -10.53
N ILE A 133 14.67 -11.65 -9.55
CA ILE A 133 13.97 -11.60 -8.26
C ILE A 133 12.92 -10.49 -8.30
N PHE A 134 11.74 -10.76 -7.76
CA PHE A 134 10.62 -9.83 -7.75
C PHE A 134 10.00 -9.73 -6.37
N LEU A 135 9.46 -8.55 -6.07
CA LEU A 135 8.67 -8.28 -4.88
C LEU A 135 7.19 -8.27 -5.30
N GLN A 136 6.39 -9.07 -4.64
CA GLN A 136 4.99 -9.32 -4.99
C GLN A 136 4.09 -9.12 -3.77
N ARG A 137 2.95 -8.45 -3.97
CA ARG A 137 1.87 -8.41 -2.97
C ARG A 137 0.87 -9.55 -3.14
N SER A 138 0.77 -10.11 -4.35
CA SER A 138 -0.09 -11.25 -4.58
C SER A 138 0.46 -12.46 -3.83
N GLY A 139 -0.29 -12.94 -2.85
CA GLY A 139 0.00 -14.20 -2.16
C GLY A 139 -0.89 -15.35 -2.64
N ASP A 140 -1.35 -15.31 -3.89
CA ASP A 140 -2.12 -16.42 -4.48
C ASP A 140 -1.20 -17.57 -4.91
N PHE A 141 -0.64 -18.27 -3.93
CA PHE A 141 0.36 -19.29 -4.17
C PHE A 141 -0.23 -20.66 -4.48
N GLN A 142 0.54 -21.43 -5.24
CA GLN A 142 0.24 -22.79 -5.66
C GLN A 142 1.31 -23.74 -5.12
N LEU A 143 0.90 -24.94 -4.73
CA LEU A 143 1.81 -25.99 -4.33
C LEU A 143 2.20 -26.88 -5.51
N ARG A 144 3.50 -27.20 -5.59
CA ARG A 144 4.05 -28.21 -6.50
C ARG A 144 4.80 -29.23 -5.66
N GLY A 145 4.09 -30.28 -5.24
CA GLY A 145 4.56 -31.09 -4.11
C GLY A 145 4.48 -30.25 -2.84
N GLU A 146 5.61 -30.09 -2.14
CA GLU A 146 5.71 -29.22 -0.96
C GLU A 146 6.20 -27.82 -1.29
N GLU A 147 6.72 -27.56 -2.50
CA GLU A 147 7.25 -26.24 -2.85
C GLU A 147 6.12 -25.24 -3.14
N VAL A 148 6.31 -24.00 -2.72
CA VAL A 148 5.35 -22.90 -2.88
C VAL A 148 5.75 -22.01 -4.06
N TRP A 149 4.81 -21.80 -4.98
CA TRP A 149 5.04 -21.11 -6.26
C TRP A 149 4.01 -20.01 -6.53
N LEU A 150 4.44 -18.93 -7.18
CA LEU A 150 3.58 -17.92 -7.79
C LEU A 150 3.80 -17.94 -9.32
N GLY A 151 2.89 -18.56 -10.06
CA GLY A 151 3.05 -18.75 -11.50
C GLY A 151 4.33 -19.55 -11.82
N ALA A 152 5.30 -18.92 -12.50
CA ALA A 152 6.59 -19.55 -12.84
C ALA A 152 7.70 -19.28 -11.81
N CYS A 153 7.39 -18.62 -10.70
CA CYS A 153 8.37 -18.15 -9.72
C CYS A 153 8.28 -18.94 -8.41
N SER A 154 9.41 -19.33 -7.84
CA SER A 154 9.47 -19.94 -6.51
C SER A 154 9.36 -18.86 -5.43
N VAL A 155 8.51 -19.06 -4.43
CA VAL A 155 8.44 -18.17 -3.28
C VAL A 155 9.63 -18.47 -2.38
N LEU A 156 10.31 -17.43 -1.90
CA LEU A 156 11.50 -17.61 -1.05
C LEU A 156 11.12 -17.66 0.43
N ASN A 157 11.82 -18.49 1.20
CA ASN A 157 11.80 -18.47 2.66
C ASN A 157 12.84 -17.48 3.21
N ARG A 158 12.82 -17.24 4.53
CA ARG A 158 13.71 -16.25 5.19
C ARG A 158 15.21 -16.49 4.98
N ASP A 159 15.62 -17.71 4.63
CA ASP A 159 17.00 -18.07 4.33
C ASP A 159 17.34 -17.93 2.83
N GLY A 160 16.39 -17.46 2.01
CA GLY A 160 16.55 -17.28 0.57
C GLY A 160 16.40 -18.58 -0.25
N GLN A 161 15.93 -19.66 0.36
CA GLN A 161 15.64 -20.94 -0.29
C GLN A 161 14.19 -20.97 -0.78
N THR A 162 13.83 -21.96 -1.61
CA THR A 162 12.41 -22.13 -1.98
C THR A 162 11.61 -22.52 -0.74
N LEU A 163 10.54 -21.78 -0.48
CA LEU A 163 9.61 -22.05 0.60
C LEU A 163 8.95 -23.40 0.38
N THR A 164 8.99 -24.23 1.41
CA THR A 164 8.27 -25.50 1.46
C THR A 164 7.15 -25.44 2.48
N TRP A 165 6.00 -25.99 2.12
CA TRP A 165 4.83 -26.09 2.97
C TRP A 165 4.20 -27.48 2.84
N ASN A 166 4.00 -28.13 3.98
CA ASN A 166 3.43 -29.46 4.15
C ASN A 166 1.93 -29.43 4.53
N GLN A 167 1.24 -28.33 4.21
CA GLN A 167 -0.19 -28.12 4.52
C GLN A 167 -0.52 -27.99 6.02
N GLU A 168 0.47 -27.64 6.86
CA GLU A 168 0.22 -27.32 8.27
C GLU A 168 -0.32 -25.91 8.48
N ASP A 169 -0.97 -25.67 9.62
CA ASP A 169 -1.42 -24.33 10.01
C ASP A 169 -0.22 -23.40 10.19
N LEU A 170 -0.37 -22.15 9.75
CA LEU A 170 0.64 -21.11 9.89
C LEU A 170 0.34 -20.21 11.10
N ASP A 171 1.40 -19.70 11.72
CA ASP A 171 1.28 -18.65 12.73
C ASP A 171 0.97 -17.27 12.09
N GLU A 172 0.89 -16.23 12.93
CA GLU A 172 0.58 -14.86 12.49
C GLU A 172 1.68 -14.19 11.63
N PHE A 173 2.86 -14.81 11.55
CA PHE A 173 3.97 -14.40 10.69
C PHE A 173 4.09 -15.29 9.45
N GLY A 174 3.11 -16.18 9.23
CA GLY A 174 3.07 -17.12 8.12
C GLY A 174 4.09 -18.25 8.25
N CYS A 175 4.58 -18.51 9.46
CA CYS A 175 5.57 -19.54 9.72
C CYS A 175 4.91 -20.88 10.06
N THR A 176 5.54 -21.97 9.62
CA THR A 176 5.19 -23.33 10.03
C THR A 176 5.72 -23.67 11.43
N THR A 177 5.30 -24.81 12.00
CA THR A 177 5.84 -25.28 13.30
C THR A 177 7.34 -25.59 13.27
N LYS A 178 7.89 -25.83 12.08
CA LYS A 178 9.33 -26.04 11.86
C LYS A 178 10.11 -24.75 11.63
N GLY A 179 9.43 -23.60 11.59
CA GLY A 179 10.04 -22.29 11.37
C GLY A 179 10.24 -21.91 9.90
N GLU A 180 9.63 -22.65 8.95
CA GLU A 180 9.61 -22.24 7.54
C GLU A 180 8.64 -21.07 7.38
N CYS A 181 9.15 -19.90 7.04
CA CYS A 181 8.35 -18.69 6.84
C CYS A 181 8.63 -18.10 5.46
N PRO A 182 7.62 -17.55 4.75
CA PRO A 182 7.88 -16.76 3.56
C PRO A 182 8.77 -15.56 3.90
N LEU A 183 9.67 -15.22 2.98
CA LEU A 183 10.46 -14.01 3.05
C LEU A 183 9.62 -12.82 2.63
N VAL A 184 9.15 -12.08 3.62
CA VAL A 184 8.54 -10.77 3.44
C VAL A 184 9.60 -9.70 3.67
N VAL A 185 9.69 -8.75 2.76
CA VAL A 185 10.70 -7.68 2.78
C VAL A 185 10.07 -6.33 2.48
N GLU A 186 10.69 -5.27 2.98
CA GLU A 186 10.34 -3.91 2.59
C GLU A 186 11.01 -3.55 1.26
N ALA A 187 10.32 -2.75 0.44
CA ALA A 187 10.87 -2.29 -0.82
C ALA A 187 11.74 -1.05 -0.60
N ASP A 188 12.96 -1.06 -1.15
CA ASP A 188 13.89 0.07 -1.10
C ASP A 188 13.98 0.74 -2.49
N PRO A 189 13.75 2.06 -2.61
CA PRO A 189 13.92 2.80 -3.87
C PRO A 189 15.29 2.66 -4.53
N ALA A 190 16.35 2.39 -3.77
CA ALA A 190 17.70 2.19 -4.30
C ALA A 190 17.89 0.83 -4.99
N THR A 191 17.06 -0.16 -4.67
CA THR A 191 17.21 -1.54 -5.19
C THR A 191 15.93 -2.10 -5.81
N SER A 192 14.86 -1.31 -5.91
CA SER A 192 13.56 -1.78 -6.39
C SER A 192 13.10 -0.95 -7.57
N VAL A 193 12.81 -1.63 -8.68
CA VAL A 193 12.34 -1.00 -9.92
C VAL A 193 10.92 -1.46 -10.20
N ALA A 194 10.00 -0.51 -10.37
CA ALA A 194 8.62 -0.81 -10.72
C ALA A 194 8.53 -1.46 -12.11
N VAL A 195 7.87 -2.61 -12.19
CA VAL A 195 7.56 -3.30 -13.46
C VAL A 195 6.13 -2.97 -13.89
N ASN A 196 5.21 -2.98 -12.93
CA ASN A 196 3.82 -2.57 -13.07
C ASN A 196 3.29 -2.16 -11.69
N ARG A 197 2.01 -1.79 -11.55
CA ARG A 197 1.40 -1.33 -10.29
C ARG A 197 1.46 -2.32 -9.11
N THR A 198 1.65 -3.62 -9.34
CA THR A 198 1.65 -4.65 -8.28
C THR A 198 2.96 -5.43 -8.13
N THR A 199 3.92 -5.22 -9.04
CA THR A 199 5.18 -5.98 -9.12
C THR A 199 6.39 -5.05 -9.20
N LEU A 200 7.36 -5.29 -8.31
CA LEU A 200 8.68 -4.68 -8.40
C LEU A 200 9.72 -5.72 -8.78
N ARG A 201 10.74 -5.32 -9.54
CA ARG A 201 11.97 -6.07 -9.74
C ARG A 201 12.98 -5.66 -8.68
N TYR A 202 13.62 -6.65 -8.06
CA TYR A 202 14.75 -6.44 -7.16
C TYR A 202 16.07 -6.42 -7.93
N GLU A 203 16.91 -5.43 -7.66
CA GLU A 203 18.21 -5.22 -8.32
C GLU A 203 19.39 -5.16 -7.35
N GLY A 204 19.15 -5.44 -6.06
CA GLY A 204 20.23 -5.49 -5.07
C GLY A 204 21.13 -6.71 -5.26
N SER A 205 22.39 -6.56 -4.84
CA SER A 205 23.41 -7.61 -4.94
C SER A 205 23.29 -8.69 -3.87
N GLN A 206 22.50 -8.48 -2.83
CA GLN A 206 22.25 -9.39 -1.71
C GLN A 206 20.76 -9.42 -1.44
N LEU A 207 20.23 -10.49 -0.82
CA LEU A 207 18.80 -10.49 -0.46
C LEU A 207 18.52 -9.43 0.61
N PRO A 208 17.39 -8.71 0.53
CA PRO A 208 17.00 -7.75 1.54
C PRO A 208 16.68 -8.47 2.86
N PRO A 209 16.92 -7.81 4.02
CA PRO A 209 16.63 -8.41 5.31
C PRO A 209 15.12 -8.68 5.47
N PRO A 210 14.72 -9.75 6.18
CA PRO A 210 13.30 -10.01 6.46
C PRO A 210 12.66 -8.89 7.27
N LEU A 211 11.47 -8.46 6.85
CA LEU A 211 10.59 -7.58 7.60
C LEU A 211 9.95 -8.38 8.75
N ARG A 212 10.25 -8.00 9.99
CA ARG A 212 9.86 -8.78 11.18
C ARG A 212 8.45 -8.48 11.69
N GLU A 213 7.93 -7.29 11.37
CA GLU A 213 6.67 -6.79 11.93
C GLU A 213 5.47 -6.99 10.98
N SER A 214 5.69 -7.62 9.83
CA SER A 214 4.60 -7.92 8.89
C SER A 214 3.74 -9.06 9.43
N ARG A 215 2.44 -8.81 9.53
CA ARG A 215 1.45 -9.84 9.86
C ARG A 215 0.96 -10.52 8.59
N ILE A 216 0.92 -11.84 8.60
CA ILE A 216 0.45 -12.67 7.49
C ILE A 216 -0.88 -13.33 7.85
N PHE A 217 -1.84 -13.19 6.93
CA PHE A 217 -3.15 -13.82 7.03
C PHE A 217 -3.19 -15.03 6.12
N SER A 218 -3.15 -16.23 6.71
CA SER A 218 -3.36 -17.49 5.99
C SER A 218 -4.82 -17.64 5.58
N GLY A 219 -5.08 -18.25 4.42
CA GLY A 219 -6.45 -18.41 3.91
C GLY A 219 -7.05 -17.12 3.35
N SER A 220 -6.24 -16.11 3.05
CA SER A 220 -6.71 -14.77 2.67
C SER A 220 -5.91 -14.20 1.50
N LEU A 221 -6.51 -13.29 0.75
CA LEU A 221 -5.84 -12.53 -0.31
C LEU A 221 -6.11 -11.04 -0.15
N GLU A 222 -5.11 -10.23 -0.53
CA GLU A 222 -5.31 -8.80 -0.70
C GLU A 222 -5.98 -8.50 -2.06
N ARG A 223 -6.98 -7.62 -2.05
CA ARG A 223 -7.66 -7.10 -3.24
C ARG A 223 -6.81 -6.06 -3.96
N LEU A 224 -6.00 -6.54 -4.91
CA LEU A 224 -5.12 -5.71 -5.74
C LEU A 224 -5.81 -5.18 -7.02
N ASP A 225 -7.02 -5.65 -7.33
CA ASP A 225 -7.81 -5.28 -8.51
C ASP A 225 -8.73 -4.07 -8.27
N GLU A 226 -8.82 -3.58 -7.03
CA GLU A 226 -9.60 -2.40 -6.67
C GLU A 226 -8.95 -1.11 -7.23
N PRO A 227 -9.72 -0.19 -7.84
CA PRO A 227 -9.17 1.00 -8.47
C PRO A 227 -8.45 1.97 -7.51
N ASP A 228 -8.83 1.97 -6.25
CA ASP A 228 -8.37 2.88 -5.21
C ASP A 228 -7.31 2.26 -4.29
N SER A 229 -6.91 1.01 -4.53
CA SER A 229 -5.86 0.31 -3.80
C SER A 229 -4.64 0.04 -4.68
N GLY A 230 -3.60 -0.55 -4.11
CA GLY A 230 -2.45 -1.09 -4.83
C GLY A 230 -1.13 -0.66 -4.20
N PRO A 231 -0.10 -1.51 -4.22
CA PRO A 231 1.16 -1.24 -3.53
C PRO A 231 1.96 -0.09 -4.12
N MET A 232 1.62 0.36 -5.33
CA MET A 232 2.21 1.54 -5.95
C MET A 232 1.20 2.67 -6.22
N GLY A 233 0.09 2.67 -5.48
CA GLY A 233 -0.99 3.64 -5.61
C GLY A 233 -2.14 3.15 -6.49
N PRO A 234 -3.11 4.05 -6.77
CA PRO A 234 -4.37 3.69 -7.40
C PRO A 234 -4.24 3.41 -8.90
N ASP A 235 -5.24 2.73 -9.45
CA ASP A 235 -5.40 2.51 -10.88
C ASP A 235 -5.93 3.79 -11.56
N TRP A 236 -4.99 4.63 -11.98
CA TRP A 236 -5.29 5.91 -12.59
C TRP A 236 -6.13 5.82 -13.87
N GLU A 237 -6.06 4.72 -14.62
CA GLU A 237 -6.85 4.57 -15.85
C GLU A 237 -8.34 4.50 -15.54
N ARG A 238 -8.68 3.89 -14.40
CA ARG A 238 -10.07 3.66 -13.96
C ARG A 238 -10.66 4.82 -13.16
N LEU A 239 -9.84 5.75 -12.68
CA LEU A 239 -10.32 6.93 -11.96
C LEU A 239 -10.89 8.00 -12.91
N PRO A 240 -12.03 8.63 -12.57
CA PRO A 240 -12.59 9.72 -13.35
C PRO A 240 -11.76 11.00 -13.20
N VAL A 241 -11.85 11.87 -14.21
CA VAL A 241 -11.34 13.25 -14.09
C VAL A 241 -12.21 14.00 -13.07
N PHE A 242 -11.57 14.58 -12.08
CA PHE A 242 -12.21 15.39 -11.05
C PHE A 242 -12.62 16.74 -11.62
N THR A 243 -13.82 17.20 -11.25
CA THR A 243 -14.31 18.54 -11.59
C THR A 243 -14.16 19.45 -10.38
N PRO A 244 -13.23 20.42 -10.41
CA PRO A 244 -13.05 21.34 -9.29
C PRO A 244 -14.31 22.16 -8.99
N PRO A 245 -14.57 22.48 -7.71
CA PRO A 245 -15.62 23.43 -7.36
C PRO A 245 -15.30 24.82 -7.95
N ARG A 246 -16.35 25.59 -8.27
CA ARG A 246 -16.18 26.95 -8.82
C ARG A 246 -15.61 27.93 -7.80
N ASP A 247 -15.92 27.73 -6.53
CA ASP A 247 -15.54 28.60 -5.44
C ASP A 247 -15.22 27.78 -4.19
N CYS A 248 -13.96 27.88 -3.76
CA CYS A 248 -13.49 27.22 -2.56
C CYS A 248 -13.85 27.97 -1.27
N ASP A 249 -14.26 29.24 -1.34
CA ASP A 249 -14.65 30.02 -0.17
C ASP A 249 -16.03 29.61 0.37
N SER A 250 -16.79 28.87 -0.43
CA SER A 250 -18.09 28.31 -0.07
C SER A 250 -18.05 26.89 0.54
N ILE A 251 -16.86 26.29 0.64
CA ILE A 251 -16.62 24.88 1.06
C ILE A 251 -15.73 24.82 2.31
#